data_AF-A0A2D5RZ84-F1
#
_entry.id   AF-A0A2D5RZ84-F1
#
_cell.length_a   1.000
_cell.length_b   1.000
_cell.length_c   1.000
_cell.angle_alpha   90.00
_cell.angle_beta   90.00
_cell.angle_gamma   90.00
#
_symmetry.space_group_name_H-M   'P 1'
#
loop_
_entity.id
_entity.type
_entity.pdbx_description
1 polymer ?
#
loop_
_entity_poly.entity_id
_entity_poly.type
_entity_poly.pdbx_seq_one_letter_code
_entity_poly.pdbx_strand_id
1 'polypeptide(L)'
;MDSAVKSKNAKKKPFKWTRELVKMALNDGWTQLEIADKCRTQQSIVSAWKRGSKQGTEEQLLPLLNIYGHKLRRNAYKVYWSLNTETLEKTFYRVEGKVIFAPAFCDPRRDKSGKLVKKIPEYKLVVHHQGADQYLVVHQSRIKFTNSKQEIENQVEDAIWSSKILETLTSNDLIRFVDNYDVESLNNYPSDAQTLPFLIRQALIHHGVPVEGVIEYPAAW
;
A
#
# COMPACT_ATOMS: atom_id res chain seq x y z
N MET A 1 -9.30 -4.00 -38.13
CA MET A 1 -10.54 -4.43 -37.46
C MET A 1 -10.20 -5.72 -36.76
N ASP A 2 -9.85 -5.68 -35.47
CA ASP A 2 -9.66 -6.90 -34.68
C ASP A 2 -10.25 -6.65 -33.29
N SER A 3 -11.56 -6.90 -33.20
CA SER A 3 -12.29 -6.93 -31.94
C SER A 3 -11.90 -8.19 -31.20
N ALA A 4 -10.94 -8.07 -30.27
CA ALA A 4 -10.64 -9.12 -29.30
C ALA A 4 -11.93 -9.53 -28.57
N VAL A 5 -12.34 -10.77 -28.79
CA VAL A 5 -13.52 -11.38 -28.17
C VAL A 5 -13.29 -11.48 -26.66
N LYS A 6 -13.75 -10.47 -25.91
CA LYS A 6 -13.83 -10.54 -24.44
C LYS A 6 -14.72 -11.72 -24.07
N SER A 7 -14.12 -12.77 -23.52
CA SER A 7 -14.83 -13.97 -23.10
C SER A 7 -15.97 -13.63 -22.11
N LYS A 8 -17.15 -14.24 -22.32
CA LYS A 8 -18.39 -13.99 -21.54
C LYS A 8 -18.27 -14.23 -20.02
N ASN A 9 -17.15 -14.79 -19.54
CA ASN A 9 -16.92 -15.16 -18.14
C ASN A 9 -16.22 -14.08 -17.29
N ALA A 10 -15.69 -13.00 -17.88
CA ALA A 10 -15.06 -11.93 -17.11
C ALA A 10 -16.05 -11.19 -16.17
N LYS A 11 -17.36 -11.23 -16.47
CA LYS A 11 -18.43 -10.56 -15.71
C LYS A 11 -18.83 -11.26 -14.41
N LYS A 12 -18.35 -12.48 -14.15
CA LYS A 12 -18.71 -13.27 -12.96
C LYS A 12 -17.58 -13.35 -11.93
N LYS A 13 -16.59 -12.45 -11.98
CA LYS A 13 -15.51 -12.47 -10.99
C LYS A 13 -16.09 -12.22 -9.59
N PRO A 14 -15.85 -13.13 -8.64
CA PRO A 14 -16.29 -12.94 -7.27
C PRO A 14 -15.49 -11.80 -6.62
N PHE A 15 -16.18 -10.93 -5.87
CA PHE A 15 -15.59 -9.77 -5.25
C PHE A 15 -15.05 -10.12 -3.86
N LYS A 16 -13.73 -10.01 -3.69
CA LYS A 16 -13.01 -10.41 -2.48
C LYS A 16 -13.57 -9.78 -1.19
N TRP A 17 -14.00 -8.52 -1.27
CA TRP A 17 -14.44 -7.74 -0.10
C TRP A 17 -15.95 -7.77 0.15
N THR A 18 -16.65 -8.75 -0.43
CA THR A 18 -18.11 -8.94 -0.24
C THR A 18 -18.51 -8.93 1.23
N ARG A 19 -17.81 -9.71 2.07
CA ARG A 19 -18.14 -9.85 3.50
C ARG A 19 -18.02 -8.52 4.25
N GLU A 20 -17.04 -7.70 3.87
CA GLU A 20 -16.75 -6.44 4.53
C GLU A 20 -17.77 -5.36 4.14
N LEU A 21 -18.20 -5.33 2.88
CA LEU A 21 -19.34 -4.51 2.44
C LEU A 21 -20.62 -4.82 3.23
N VAL A 22 -20.95 -6.10 3.37
CA VAL A 22 -22.14 -6.52 4.10
C VAL A 22 -22.04 -6.16 5.59
N LYS A 23 -20.86 -6.34 6.21
CA LYS A 23 -20.65 -5.93 7.61
C LYS A 23 -20.82 -4.43 7.82
N MET A 24 -20.32 -3.60 6.90
CA MET A 24 -20.48 -2.15 7.00
C MET A 24 -21.95 -1.72 6.89
N ALA A 25 -22.71 -2.33 5.97
CA ALA A 25 -24.14 -2.07 5.86
C ALA A 25 -24.90 -2.44 7.15
N LEU A 26 -24.60 -3.62 7.72
CA LEU A 26 -25.21 -4.06 8.98
C LEU A 26 -24.87 -3.13 10.16
N ASN A 27 -23.63 -2.63 10.23
CA ASN A 27 -23.20 -1.70 11.27
C ASN A 27 -23.89 -0.33 11.16
N ASP A 28 -24.22 0.10 9.93
CA ASP A 28 -25.02 1.31 9.67
C ASP A 28 -26.54 1.06 9.87
N GLY A 29 -26.92 -0.07 10.50
CA GLY A 29 -28.28 -0.37 10.91
C GLY A 29 -29.14 -1.09 9.87
N TRP A 30 -28.58 -1.46 8.71
CA TRP A 30 -29.34 -2.16 7.68
C TRP A 30 -29.62 -3.60 8.10
N THR A 31 -30.76 -4.11 7.69
CA THR A 31 -31.14 -5.51 7.82
C THR A 31 -30.63 -6.32 6.62
N GLN A 32 -30.54 -7.64 6.77
CA GLN A 32 -30.15 -8.51 5.65
C GLN A 32 -31.19 -8.51 4.52
N LEU A 33 -32.45 -8.21 4.83
CA LEU A 33 -33.53 -8.08 3.86
C LEU A 33 -33.36 -6.81 3.02
N GLU A 34 -33.06 -5.67 3.66
CA GLU A 34 -32.80 -4.41 2.95
C GLU A 34 -31.56 -4.50 2.06
N ILE A 35 -30.50 -5.16 2.53
CA ILE A 35 -29.30 -5.42 1.73
C ILE A 35 -29.64 -6.32 0.53
N ALA A 36 -30.48 -7.34 0.73
CA ALA A 36 -30.87 -8.27 -0.32
C ALA A 36 -31.70 -7.56 -1.40
N ASP A 37 -32.68 -6.76 -0.99
CA ASP A 37 -33.50 -5.94 -1.90
C ASP A 37 -32.63 -4.97 -2.69
N LYS A 38 -31.73 -4.24 -2.00
CA LYS A 38 -30.83 -3.27 -2.65
C LYS A 38 -29.88 -3.92 -3.66
N CYS A 39 -29.38 -5.12 -3.37
CA CYS A 39 -28.48 -5.88 -4.24
C CYS A 39 -29.22 -6.80 -5.21
N ARG A 40 -30.56 -6.73 -5.29
CA ARG A 40 -31.42 -7.58 -6.13
C ARG A 40 -31.11 -9.08 -5.97
N THR A 41 -31.01 -9.52 -4.72
CA THR A 41 -30.66 -10.89 -4.34
C THR A 41 -31.58 -11.40 -3.22
N GLN A 42 -31.32 -12.60 -2.70
CA GLN A 42 -32.08 -13.20 -1.61
C GLN A 42 -31.38 -13.01 -0.25
N GLN A 43 -32.15 -12.92 0.83
CA GLN A 43 -31.62 -12.81 2.19
C GLN A 43 -30.70 -13.98 2.57
N SER A 44 -30.99 -15.19 2.08
CA SER A 44 -30.15 -16.38 2.25
C SER A 44 -28.75 -16.20 1.64
N ILE A 45 -28.65 -15.51 0.51
CA ILE A 45 -27.39 -15.18 -0.17
C ILE A 45 -26.63 -14.12 0.64
N VAL A 46 -27.31 -13.08 1.14
CA VAL A 46 -26.70 -12.08 2.03
C VAL A 46 -26.19 -12.71 3.33
N SER A 47 -26.92 -13.69 3.89
CA SER A 47 -26.47 -14.47 5.04
C SER A 47 -25.21 -15.29 4.73
N ALA A 48 -25.10 -15.86 3.52
CA ALA A 48 -23.88 -16.52 3.06
C ALA A 48 -22.71 -15.54 2.89
N TRP A 49 -22.97 -14.34 2.35
CA TRP A 49 -21.98 -13.25 2.23
C TRP A 49 -21.49 -12.76 3.60
N LYS A 50 -22.40 -12.57 4.56
CA LYS A 50 -22.09 -12.18 5.94
C LYS A 50 -21.16 -13.19 6.62
N ARG A 51 -21.43 -14.50 6.43
CA ARG A 51 -20.60 -15.59 6.96
C ARG A 51 -19.29 -15.77 6.18
N GLY A 52 -19.23 -15.29 4.94
CA GLY A 52 -18.07 -15.44 4.05
C GLY A 52 -18.02 -16.79 3.33
N SER A 53 -19.10 -17.56 3.33
CA SER A 53 -19.17 -18.85 2.62
C SER A 53 -19.42 -18.70 1.11
N LYS A 54 -19.90 -17.52 0.68
CA LYS A 54 -20.01 -17.13 -0.74
C LYS A 54 -19.57 -15.68 -0.91
N GLN A 55 -19.13 -15.34 -2.12
CA GLN A 55 -18.84 -13.98 -2.55
C GLN A 55 -19.85 -13.55 -3.61
N GLY A 56 -20.21 -12.27 -3.61
CA GLY A 56 -21.05 -11.66 -4.64
C GLY A 56 -20.19 -11.25 -5.82
N THR A 57 -20.79 -11.03 -6.98
CA THR A 57 -20.10 -10.38 -8.10
C THR A 57 -20.04 -8.87 -7.87
N GLU A 58 -19.11 -8.20 -8.55
CA GLU A 58 -19.00 -6.74 -8.50
C GLU A 58 -20.29 -6.04 -8.96
N GLU A 59 -20.95 -6.57 -10.00
CA GLU A 59 -22.25 -6.08 -10.47
C GLU A 59 -23.34 -6.16 -9.39
N GLN A 60 -23.40 -7.28 -8.64
CA GLN A 60 -24.38 -7.47 -7.56
C GLN A 60 -24.12 -6.53 -6.38
N LEU A 61 -22.85 -6.24 -6.10
CA LEU A 61 -22.43 -5.43 -4.97
C LEU A 61 -22.29 -3.95 -5.32
N LEU A 62 -22.50 -3.56 -6.59
CA LEU A 62 -22.44 -2.19 -7.05
C LEU A 62 -23.25 -1.21 -6.17
N PRO A 63 -24.48 -1.55 -5.71
CA PRO A 63 -25.23 -0.68 -4.81
C PRO A 63 -24.52 -0.43 -3.47
N LEU A 64 -23.92 -1.47 -2.88
CA LEU A 64 -23.14 -1.35 -1.66
C LEU A 64 -21.77 -0.69 -1.92
N LEU A 65 -21.17 -0.89 -3.08
CA LEU A 65 -19.92 -0.23 -3.48
C LEU A 65 -20.11 1.28 -3.68
N ASN A 66 -21.27 1.71 -4.18
CA ASN A 66 -21.57 3.13 -4.30
C ASN A 66 -21.69 3.80 -2.92
N ILE A 67 -22.24 3.10 -1.93
CA ILE A 67 -22.42 3.63 -0.57
C ILE A 67 -21.14 3.46 0.27
N TYR A 68 -20.54 2.28 0.24
CA TYR A 68 -19.46 1.86 1.16
C TYR A 68 -18.13 1.60 0.47
N GLY A 69 -18.04 1.68 -0.86
CA GLY A 69 -16.78 1.50 -1.57
C GLY A 69 -15.73 2.54 -1.16
N HIS A 70 -16.15 3.75 -0.76
CA HIS A 70 -15.24 4.74 -0.16
C HIS A 70 -14.79 4.34 1.27
N LYS A 71 -15.61 3.61 2.03
CA LYS A 71 -15.25 3.07 3.37
C LYS A 71 -14.40 1.79 3.27
N LEU A 72 -14.56 0.96 2.25
CA LEU A 72 -13.55 -0.06 1.90
C LEU A 72 -12.19 0.58 1.61
N ARG A 73 -12.22 1.75 0.96
CA ARG A 73 -11.06 2.61 0.74
C ARG A 73 -10.64 3.41 1.98
N ARG A 74 -11.40 3.43 3.09
CA ARG A 74 -11.01 4.15 4.32
C ARG A 74 -9.77 3.54 5.00
N ASN A 75 -9.37 2.31 4.65
CA ASN A 75 -8.07 1.75 5.03
C ASN A 75 -6.92 2.17 4.10
N ALA A 76 -7.17 3.02 3.10
CA ALA A 76 -6.21 3.39 2.07
C ALA A 76 -5.87 4.88 2.13
N TYR A 77 -5.74 5.48 3.30
CA TYR A 77 -5.02 6.75 3.40
C TYR A 77 -4.10 6.78 4.61
N LYS A 78 -2.99 7.48 4.49
CA LYS A 78 -2.01 7.68 5.56
C LYS A 78 -1.72 9.17 5.72
N VAL A 79 -1.53 9.59 6.96
CA VAL A 79 -1.12 10.97 7.27
C VAL A 79 0.39 11.00 7.41
N TYR A 80 1.00 11.93 6.69
CA TYR A 80 2.42 12.23 6.76
C TYR A 80 2.59 13.66 7.25
N TRP A 81 3.79 13.97 7.72
CA TRP A 81 4.15 15.33 8.05
C TRP A 81 5.60 15.60 7.68
N SER A 82 5.91 16.86 7.41
CA SER A 82 7.26 17.37 7.21
C SER A 82 7.57 18.43 8.24
N LEU A 83 8.81 18.45 8.70
CA LEU A 83 9.38 19.52 9.50
C LEU A 83 10.45 20.20 8.67
N ASN A 84 10.28 21.50 8.38
CA ASN A 84 11.35 22.31 7.82
C ASN A 84 12.34 22.62 8.96
N THR A 85 13.59 22.19 8.81
CA THR A 85 14.62 22.38 9.85
C THR A 85 15.09 23.83 10.00
N GLU A 86 14.88 24.67 8.99
CA GLU A 86 15.27 26.08 8.99
C GLU A 86 14.16 26.97 9.55
N THR A 87 12.91 26.76 9.12
CA THR A 87 11.76 27.59 9.55
C THR A 87 10.98 27.02 10.72
N LEU A 88 11.24 25.77 11.11
CA LEU A 88 10.46 24.98 12.08
C LEU A 88 8.98 24.80 11.72
N GLU A 89 8.60 25.14 10.49
CA GLU A 89 7.24 24.98 10.01
C GLU A 89 6.90 23.51 9.80
N LYS A 90 5.67 23.15 10.16
CA LYS A 90 5.13 21.80 10.03
C LYS A 90 4.09 21.79 8.93
N THR A 91 4.25 20.89 7.97
CA THR A 91 3.26 20.64 6.93
C THR A 91 2.71 19.23 7.11
N PHE A 92 1.40 19.06 6.94
CA PHE A 92 0.72 17.78 7.08
C PHE A 92 0.12 17.37 5.74
N TYR A 93 0.32 16.12 5.36
CA TYR A 93 -0.15 15.56 4.09
C TYR A 93 -1.09 14.40 4.39
N ARG A 94 -2.25 14.37 3.73
CA ARG A 94 -3.09 13.18 3.68
C ARG A 94 -2.90 12.54 2.31
N VAL A 95 -2.33 11.34 2.29
CA VAL A 95 -2.09 10.59 1.06
C VAL A 95 -3.08 9.44 0.97
N GLU A 96 -3.92 9.46 -0.05
CA GLU A 96 -4.80 8.34 -0.39
C GLU A 96 -4.05 7.33 -1.27
N GLY A 97 -4.48 6.07 -1.22
CA GLY A 97 -3.84 4.91 -1.83
C GLY A 97 -3.36 3.89 -0.81
N LYS A 98 -3.36 2.62 -1.20
CA LYS A 98 -2.87 1.52 -0.35
C LYS A 98 -1.35 1.55 -0.32
N VAL A 99 -0.74 1.45 0.86
CA VAL A 99 0.71 1.22 0.96
C VAL A 99 1.02 -0.19 0.47
N ILE A 100 1.84 -0.29 -0.58
CA ILE A 100 2.29 -1.57 -1.15
C ILE A 100 3.76 -1.87 -0.86
N PHE A 101 4.51 -0.84 -0.45
CA PHE A 101 5.94 -0.92 -0.20
C PHE A 101 6.32 0.09 0.88
N ALA A 102 7.12 -0.32 1.87
CA ALA A 102 7.52 0.54 2.98
C ALA A 102 8.86 0.15 3.65
N PRO A 103 9.94 -0.19 2.91
CA PRO A 103 11.21 -0.54 3.54
C PRO A 103 11.82 0.65 4.30
N ALA A 104 12.46 0.33 5.41
CA ALA A 104 13.32 1.25 6.14
C ALA A 104 14.79 0.88 5.90
N PHE A 105 15.60 1.89 5.61
CA PHE A 105 17.04 1.81 5.44
C PHE A 105 17.71 2.11 6.75
N CYS A 106 18.57 1.21 7.21
CA CYS A 106 19.10 1.33 8.56
C CYS A 106 20.62 1.37 8.58
N ASP A 107 21.15 2.26 9.43
CA ASP A 107 22.56 2.28 9.80
C ASP A 107 22.86 1.08 10.72
N PRO A 108 23.62 0.07 10.25
CA PRO A 108 24.02 -1.05 11.07
C PRO A 108 25.27 -0.66 11.88
N ARG A 109 25.06 -0.22 13.12
CA ARG A 109 26.15 0.12 14.03
C ARG A 109 26.80 -1.15 14.54
N ARG A 110 28.10 -1.30 14.24
CA ARG A 110 28.92 -2.44 14.65
C ARG A 110 29.94 -2.02 15.71
N ASP A 111 30.26 -2.93 16.61
CA ASP A 111 31.37 -2.74 17.55
C ASP A 111 32.73 -2.93 16.87
N LYS A 112 33.82 -2.74 17.62
CA LYS A 112 35.20 -2.92 17.15
C LYS A 112 35.49 -4.36 16.68
N SER A 113 34.68 -5.34 17.08
CA SER A 113 34.79 -6.74 16.64
C SER A 113 33.98 -7.05 15.38
N GLY A 114 33.25 -6.06 14.85
CA GLY A 114 32.38 -6.21 13.68
C GLY A 114 31.00 -6.78 14.01
N LYS A 115 30.68 -7.04 15.28
CA LYS A 115 29.36 -7.54 15.70
C LYS A 115 28.33 -6.41 15.62
N LEU A 116 27.14 -6.72 15.11
CA LEU A 116 26.03 -5.77 15.05
C LEU A 116 25.55 -5.45 16.48
N VAL A 117 25.61 -4.16 16.84
CA VAL A 117 25.20 -3.64 18.14
C VAL A 117 23.79 -3.04 18.06
N LYS A 118 23.51 -2.26 17.02
CA LYS A 118 22.22 -1.58 16.84
C LYS A 118 21.92 -1.39 15.36
N LYS A 119 20.65 -1.52 14.97
CA LYS A 119 20.17 -1.20 13.63
C LYS A 119 19.20 -0.02 13.75
N ILE A 120 19.61 1.17 13.30
CA ILE A 120 18.80 2.38 13.43
C ILE A 120 18.25 2.76 12.06
N PRO A 121 16.92 2.81 11.88
CA PRO A 121 16.35 3.24 10.62
C PRO A 121 16.54 4.75 10.48
N GLU A 122 17.23 5.17 9.42
CA GLU A 122 17.50 6.59 9.12
C GLU A 122 16.58 7.12 8.03
N TYR A 123 16.26 6.27 7.06
CA TYR A 123 15.38 6.60 5.94
C TYR A 123 14.31 5.54 5.77
N LYS A 124 13.18 5.91 5.18
CA LYS A 124 12.11 5.00 4.84
C LYS A 124 11.48 5.43 3.51
N LEU A 125 11.33 4.49 2.59
CA LEU A 125 10.68 4.74 1.31
C LEU A 125 9.29 4.11 1.35
N VAL A 126 8.24 4.89 1.19
CA VAL A 126 6.87 4.39 1.20
C VAL A 126 6.22 4.61 -0.16
N VAL A 127 5.59 3.57 -0.71
CA VAL A 127 4.90 3.65 -2.00
C VAL A 127 3.42 3.36 -1.81
N HIS A 128 2.60 4.32 -2.21
CA HIS A 128 1.15 4.19 -2.27
C HIS A 128 0.70 3.82 -3.68
N HIS A 129 -0.12 2.78 -3.81
CA HIS A 129 -0.90 2.51 -5.02
C HIS A 129 -2.20 3.31 -4.97
N GLN A 130 -2.36 4.26 -5.89
CA GLN A 130 -3.52 5.16 -5.97
C GLN A 130 -4.62 4.67 -6.93
N GLY A 131 -4.43 3.48 -7.50
CA GLY A 131 -5.31 2.90 -8.52
C GLY A 131 -4.68 2.96 -9.90
N ALA A 132 -5.21 2.16 -10.82
CA ALA A 132 -4.62 1.97 -12.16
C ALA A 132 -3.10 1.72 -12.07
N ASP A 133 -2.32 2.40 -12.91
CA ASP A 133 -0.86 2.36 -12.91
C ASP A 133 -0.28 3.65 -12.30
N GLN A 134 -0.79 4.06 -11.14
CA GLN A 134 -0.37 5.27 -10.43
C GLN A 134 0.18 4.96 -9.05
N TYR A 135 1.43 5.33 -8.82
CA TYR A 135 2.15 5.10 -7.58
C TYR A 135 2.75 6.39 -7.04
N LEU A 136 2.37 6.77 -5.83
CA LEU A 136 2.95 7.92 -5.16
C LEU A 136 4.07 7.48 -4.22
N VAL A 137 5.25 8.06 -4.39
CA VAL A 137 6.41 7.77 -3.55
C VAL A 137 6.53 8.83 -2.45
N VAL A 138 6.73 8.37 -1.23
CA VAL A 138 6.99 9.20 -0.05
C VAL A 138 8.36 8.84 0.49
N HIS A 139 9.28 9.79 0.43
CA HIS A 139 10.59 9.67 1.04
C HIS A 139 10.54 10.20 2.47
N GLN A 140 10.90 9.38 3.45
CA GLN A 140 10.90 9.77 4.85
C GLN A 140 12.32 9.75 5.41
N SER A 141 12.70 10.82 6.11
CA SER A 141 13.92 10.89 6.90
C SER A 141 13.57 10.95 8.39
N ARG A 142 14.32 10.22 9.21
CA ARG A 142 14.13 10.27 10.66
C ARG A 142 14.53 11.65 11.16
N ILE A 143 13.68 12.26 11.99
CA ILE A 143 13.97 13.57 12.57
C ILE A 143 15.10 13.41 13.58
N LYS A 144 16.14 14.23 13.45
CA LYS A 144 17.29 14.28 14.35
C LYS A 144 17.20 15.54 15.20
N PHE A 145 17.59 15.46 16.47
CA PHE A 145 17.74 16.66 17.30
C PHE A 145 18.97 17.44 16.83
N THR A 146 18.84 18.74 16.56
CA THR A 146 19.96 19.61 16.14
C THR A 146 21.05 19.73 17.21
N ASN A 147 20.67 19.65 18.49
CA ASN A 147 21.57 19.89 19.62
C ASN A 147 21.84 18.66 20.50
N SER A 148 21.42 17.46 20.06
CA SER A 148 21.55 16.24 20.87
C SER A 148 21.84 15.01 20.01
N LYS A 149 22.68 14.11 20.54
CA LYS A 149 22.91 12.77 19.95
C LYS A 149 21.78 11.79 20.27
N GLN A 150 20.78 12.21 21.04
CA GLN A 150 19.60 11.39 21.33
C GLN A 150 18.78 11.20 20.06
N GLU A 151 18.10 10.06 19.97
CA GLU A 151 17.18 9.75 18.89
C GLU A 151 15.77 10.19 19.32
N ILE A 152 14.97 10.72 18.39
CA ILE A 152 13.54 10.91 18.67
C ILE A 152 12.89 9.53 18.75
N GLU A 153 12.26 9.27 19.88
CA GLU A 153 11.48 8.07 20.13
C GLU A 153 10.04 8.47 20.45
N ASN A 154 9.10 7.73 19.87
CA ASN A 154 7.68 7.88 20.14
C ASN A 154 7.02 6.50 20.03
N GLN A 155 5.97 6.25 20.81
CA GLN A 155 5.17 5.03 20.71
C GLN A 155 4.46 4.93 19.35
N VAL A 156 4.17 6.08 18.73
CA VAL A 156 3.65 6.14 17.36
C VAL A 156 4.81 6.20 16.39
N GLU A 157 5.08 5.08 15.71
CA GLU A 157 6.22 4.94 14.79
C GLU A 157 6.19 5.96 13.64
N ASP A 158 5.02 6.44 13.22
CA ASP A 158 4.91 7.44 12.14
C ASP A 158 5.29 8.87 12.61
N ALA A 159 5.28 9.12 13.92
CA ALA A 159 5.52 10.45 14.49
C ALA A 159 7.01 10.85 14.51
N ILE A 160 7.94 9.95 14.19
CA ILE A 160 9.39 10.22 14.23
C ILE A 160 9.98 10.55 12.85
N TRP A 161 9.15 10.56 11.81
CA TRP A 161 9.55 10.71 10.41
C TRP A 161 9.13 12.08 9.84
N SER A 162 10.07 12.77 9.19
CA SER A 162 9.78 13.90 8.30
C SER A 162 9.64 13.37 6.87
N SER A 163 8.64 13.83 6.13
CA SER A 163 8.24 13.24 4.85
C SER A 163 8.37 14.23 3.70
N LYS A 164 8.90 13.78 2.56
CA LYS A 164 8.90 14.48 1.29
C LYS A 164 8.06 13.67 0.31
N ILE A 165 6.94 14.25 -0.13
CA ILE A 165 6.07 13.65 -1.14
C ILE A 165 6.69 13.90 -2.51
N LEU A 166 6.89 12.84 -3.29
CA LEU A 166 7.38 12.92 -4.66
C LEU A 166 6.20 12.88 -5.65
N GLU A 167 6.50 13.04 -6.93
CA GLU A 167 5.50 12.94 -7.99
C GLU A 167 4.96 11.51 -8.14
N THR A 168 3.78 11.41 -8.76
CA THR A 168 3.16 10.12 -9.07
C THR A 168 3.86 9.48 -10.27
N LEU A 169 4.22 8.20 -10.14
CA LEU A 169 4.94 7.42 -11.13
C LEU A 169 4.08 6.29 -11.69
N THR A 170 4.41 5.84 -12.91
CA THR A 170 3.93 4.57 -13.46
C THR A 170 4.67 3.39 -12.80
N SER A 171 4.23 2.16 -13.00
CA SER A 171 4.97 0.99 -12.49
C SER A 171 6.39 0.91 -13.08
N ASN A 172 6.54 1.21 -14.36
CA ASN A 172 7.84 1.23 -15.03
C ASN A 172 8.75 2.37 -14.52
N ASP A 173 8.19 3.57 -14.33
CA ASP A 173 8.96 4.70 -13.80
C ASP A 173 9.32 4.50 -12.33
N LEU A 174 8.47 3.83 -11.56
CA LEU A 174 8.76 3.45 -10.17
C LEU A 174 9.92 2.46 -10.09
N ILE A 175 9.96 1.46 -10.98
CA ILE A 175 11.08 0.51 -11.05
C ILE A 175 12.37 1.25 -11.40
N ARG A 176 12.35 2.10 -12.43
CA ARG A 176 13.52 2.91 -12.83
C ARG A 176 13.98 3.84 -11.72
N PHE A 177 13.03 4.49 -11.03
CA PHE A 177 13.30 5.34 -9.89
C PHE A 177 14.03 4.55 -8.80
N VAL A 178 13.53 3.37 -8.42
CA VAL A 178 14.15 2.52 -7.39
C VAL A 178 15.51 1.99 -7.81
N ASP A 179 15.66 1.56 -9.07
CA ASP A 179 16.94 1.05 -9.58
C ASP A 179 18.03 2.15 -9.57
N ASN A 180 17.65 3.41 -9.80
CA ASN A 180 18.57 4.56 -9.74
C ASN A 180 18.70 5.14 -8.31
N TYR A 181 17.79 4.82 -7.41
CA TYR A 181 17.76 5.33 -6.04
C TYR A 181 19.01 4.94 -5.24
N ASP A 182 19.59 3.79 -5.56
CA ASP A 182 20.83 3.29 -4.96
C ASP A 182 22.00 4.29 -5.13
N VAL A 183 22.19 4.75 -6.37
CA VAL A 183 23.35 5.55 -6.79
C VAL A 183 23.40 6.92 -6.09
N GLU A 184 22.25 7.51 -5.81
CA GLU A 184 22.17 8.89 -5.29
C GLU A 184 21.93 8.97 -3.77
N SER A 185 21.17 8.03 -3.20
CA SER A 185 20.64 8.16 -1.82
C SER A 185 21.09 7.07 -0.85
N LEU A 186 21.64 5.94 -1.33
CA LEU A 186 21.95 4.76 -0.50
C LEU A 186 23.43 4.38 -0.43
N ASN A 187 24.36 5.26 -0.83
CA ASN A 187 25.81 5.00 -0.73
C ASN A 187 26.28 4.54 0.68
N ASN A 188 25.58 4.95 1.74
CA ASN A 188 25.87 4.54 3.12
C ASN A 188 25.16 3.25 3.57
N TYR A 189 24.31 2.66 2.72
CA TYR A 189 23.43 1.52 3.02
C TYR A 189 23.54 0.40 1.96
N PRO A 190 24.75 -0.13 1.69
CA PRO A 190 25.01 -1.03 0.56
C PRO A 190 24.16 -2.31 0.56
N SER A 191 23.81 -2.83 1.75
CA SER A 191 22.96 -4.01 1.87
C SER A 191 21.51 -3.73 1.47
N ASP A 192 20.97 -2.58 1.88
CA ASP A 192 19.59 -2.23 1.55
C ASP A 192 19.50 -1.79 0.07
N ALA A 193 20.49 -1.04 -0.41
CA ALA A 193 20.73 -0.71 -1.81
C ALA A 193 20.62 -1.91 -2.76
N GLN A 194 21.42 -2.95 -2.50
CA GLN A 194 21.45 -4.16 -3.34
C GLN A 194 20.14 -4.96 -3.34
N THR A 195 19.34 -4.84 -2.28
CA THR A 195 18.10 -5.62 -2.14
C THR A 195 16.86 -4.87 -2.58
N LEU A 196 16.91 -3.53 -2.63
CA LEU A 196 15.76 -2.68 -2.96
C LEU A 196 15.15 -2.99 -4.34
N PRO A 197 15.92 -3.22 -5.42
CA PRO A 197 15.39 -3.61 -6.73
C PRO A 197 14.56 -4.90 -6.70
N PHE A 198 14.99 -5.89 -5.89
CA PHE A 198 14.24 -7.13 -5.71
C PHE A 198 12.94 -6.89 -4.94
N LEU A 199 13.02 -6.15 -3.82
CA LEU A 199 11.88 -5.93 -2.93
C LEU A 199 10.75 -5.16 -3.62
N ILE A 200 11.06 -4.15 -4.46
CA ILE A 200 10.01 -3.39 -5.16
C ILE A 200 9.29 -4.26 -6.19
N ARG A 201 10.03 -5.07 -6.96
CA ARG A 201 9.46 -5.98 -7.97
C ARG A 201 8.60 -7.05 -7.30
N GLN A 202 9.07 -7.60 -6.18
CA GLN A 202 8.28 -8.54 -5.37
C GLN A 202 6.97 -7.91 -4.88
N ALA A 203 7.02 -6.67 -4.37
CA ALA A 203 5.83 -5.96 -3.94
C ALA A 203 4.83 -5.76 -5.09
N LEU A 204 5.29 -5.28 -6.25
CA LEU A 204 4.46 -5.10 -7.44
C LEU A 204 3.76 -6.41 -7.85
N ILE A 205 4.50 -7.52 -7.94
CA ILE A 205 3.96 -8.84 -8.29
C ILE A 205 2.94 -9.32 -7.25
N HIS A 206 3.23 -9.20 -5.95
CA HIS A 206 2.29 -9.56 -4.88
C HIS A 206 1.00 -8.73 -4.93
N HIS A 207 1.06 -7.54 -5.52
CA HIS A 207 -0.07 -6.66 -5.74
C HIS A 207 -0.73 -6.82 -7.12
N GLY A 208 -0.32 -7.82 -7.90
CA GLY A 208 -0.93 -8.19 -9.18
C GLY A 208 -0.51 -7.30 -10.35
N VAL A 209 0.59 -6.57 -10.20
CA VAL A 209 1.18 -5.73 -11.25
C VAL A 209 2.19 -6.59 -12.02
N PRO A 210 2.03 -6.75 -13.35
CA PRO A 210 3.02 -7.45 -14.15
C PRO A 210 4.32 -6.65 -14.17
N VAL A 211 5.46 -7.35 -14.04
CA VAL A 211 6.79 -6.75 -14.04
C VAL A 211 7.60 -7.37 -15.18
N GLU A 212 8.15 -6.54 -16.06
CA GLU A 212 8.98 -7.00 -17.16
C GLU A 212 10.32 -7.59 -16.66
N GLY A 213 10.82 -8.62 -17.35
CA GLY A 213 12.11 -9.26 -17.04
C GLY A 213 12.06 -10.32 -15.93
N VAL A 214 10.88 -10.64 -15.39
CA VAL A 214 10.71 -11.71 -14.40
C VAL A 214 10.40 -13.03 -15.09
N ILE A 215 11.23 -14.05 -14.82
CA ILE A 215 11.05 -15.40 -15.37
C ILE A 215 10.02 -16.14 -14.50
N GLU A 216 8.89 -16.50 -15.10
CA GLU A 216 7.80 -17.20 -14.42
C GLU A 216 7.94 -18.73 -14.50
N TYR A 217 7.72 -19.41 -13.38
CA TYR A 217 7.63 -20.87 -13.29
C TYR A 217 6.23 -21.25 -12.81
N PRO A 218 5.28 -21.58 -13.73
CA PRO A 218 3.91 -21.87 -13.35
C PRO A 218 3.82 -23.19 -12.56
N ALA A 219 2.95 -23.20 -11.56
CA ALA A 219 2.59 -24.43 -10.85
C ALA A 219 1.75 -25.34 -11.75
N ALA A 220 2.02 -26.65 -11.71
CA ALA A 220 1.33 -27.67 -12.50
C ALA A 220 0.18 -28.38 -11.74
N TRP A 221 -0.23 -27.86 -10.58
CA TRP A 221 -1.24 -28.44 -9.70
C TRP A 221 -2.53 -27.62 -9.66
#